data_AF-A0A820NR50-F1
#
_entry.id   AF-A0A820NR50-F1
#
_cell.length_a   1.000
_cell.length_b   1.000
_cell.length_c   1.000
_cell.angle_alpha   90.00
_cell.angle_beta   90.00
_cell.angle_gamma   90.00
#
_symmetry.space_group_name_H-M   'P 1'
#
loop_
_entity.id
_entity.type
_entity.pdbx_description
1 polymer ?
#
loop_
_entity_poly.entity_id
_entity_poly.type
_entity_poly.pdbx_seq_one_letter_code
_entity_poly.pdbx_strand_id
1 'polypeptide(L)'
;KQIQKLILFYNEQHGLRNGSSKKHRTDVDVVRALGNTFQIKAIEAVPCALWIICVSYREPEECLIRGVNMGGDTDTVAAMIGNIVGALN
;
A
#
# COMPACT_ATOMS: atom_id res chain seq x y z
N LYS A 1 1.70 -8.70 -14.02
CA LYS A 1 1.06 -7.46 -14.55
C LYS A 1 0.64 -6.48 -13.43
N GLN A 2 -0.08 -6.92 -12.39
CA GLN A 2 -0.48 -6.08 -11.23
C GLN A 2 0.73 -5.58 -10.39
N ILE A 3 1.62 -6.47 -9.94
CA ILE A 3 2.81 -6.09 -9.14
C ILE A 3 3.74 -5.12 -9.88
N GLN A 4 3.94 -5.29 -11.19
CA GLN A 4 4.70 -4.35 -12.01
C GLN A 4 4.07 -2.95 -12.06
N LYS A 5 2.74 -2.84 -12.06
CA LYS A 5 2.06 -1.55 -11.95
C LYS A 5 2.31 -0.90 -10.59
N LEU A 6 2.34 -1.69 -9.51
CA LEU A 6 2.62 -1.17 -8.18
C LEU A 6 4.07 -0.73 -8.01
N ILE A 7 5.02 -1.46 -8.60
CA ILE A 7 6.44 -1.07 -8.65
C ILE A 7 6.62 0.20 -9.49
N LEU A 8 5.97 0.29 -10.65
CA LEU A 8 5.91 1.54 -11.44
C LEU A 8 5.31 2.68 -10.63
N PHE A 9 4.22 2.43 -9.91
CA PHE A 9 3.55 3.41 -9.05
C PHE A 9 4.47 3.89 -7.93
N TYR A 10 5.15 2.99 -7.22
CA TYR A 10 6.11 3.34 -6.18
C TYR A 10 7.32 4.10 -6.75
N ASN A 11 7.88 3.64 -7.86
CA ASN A 11 9.01 4.30 -8.52
C ASN A 11 8.63 5.67 -9.10
N GLU A 12 7.39 5.89 -9.55
CA GLU A 12 6.91 7.23 -9.92
C GLU A 12 6.88 8.17 -8.70
N GLN A 13 6.45 7.69 -7.53
CA GLN A 13 6.38 8.49 -6.30
C GLN A 13 7.78 8.87 -5.77
N HIS A 14 8.75 7.95 -5.86
CA HIS A 14 10.11 8.16 -5.36
C HIS A 14 11.09 8.73 -6.41
N GLY A 15 10.87 8.46 -7.70
CA GLY A 15 11.69 8.94 -8.82
C GLY A 15 11.45 10.40 -9.22
N LEU A 16 10.32 10.99 -8.82
CA LEU A 16 9.98 12.41 -9.03
C LEU A 16 10.59 13.38 -7.99
N ARG A 17 11.66 12.99 -7.29
CA ARG A 17 12.41 13.92 -6.40
C ARG A 17 13.07 15.08 -7.15
N ASN A 18 13.19 15.02 -8.47
CA ASN A 18 13.72 16.10 -9.30
C ASN A 18 12.61 16.78 -10.12
N GLY A 19 11.96 17.75 -9.49
CA GLY A 19 11.32 18.91 -10.14
C GLY A 19 10.27 18.61 -11.22
N SER A 20 9.01 18.48 -10.82
CA SER A 20 7.82 19.00 -11.52
C SER A 20 6.55 18.72 -10.69
N SER A 21 5.61 19.67 -10.70
CA SER A 21 4.38 19.77 -9.90
C SER A 21 3.66 18.45 -9.53
N LYS A 22 3.43 18.28 -8.22
CA LYS A 22 2.94 17.07 -7.53
C LYS A 22 1.53 16.63 -7.95
N LYS A 23 1.34 15.33 -8.17
CA LYS A 23 0.03 14.67 -7.98
C LYS A 23 0.14 13.74 -6.78
N HIS A 24 -0.23 14.23 -5.59
CA HIS A 24 -0.28 13.40 -4.37
C HIS A 24 -1.37 12.33 -4.59
N ARG A 25 -0.96 11.07 -4.70
CA ARG A 25 -1.89 9.94 -4.90
C ARG A 25 -2.16 9.31 -3.55
N THR A 26 -3.44 9.14 -3.25
CA THR A 26 -3.97 8.67 -1.96
C THR A 26 -4.07 7.14 -1.94
N ASP A 27 -4.27 6.55 -0.77
CA ASP A 27 -4.49 5.10 -0.65
C ASP A 27 -5.72 4.64 -1.47
N VAL A 28 -6.70 5.53 -1.63
CA VAL A 28 -7.87 5.33 -2.52
C VAL A 28 -7.45 5.12 -3.98
N ASP A 29 -6.41 5.80 -4.45
CA ASP A 29 -5.90 5.62 -5.81
C ASP A 29 -5.24 4.25 -6.01
N VAL A 30 -4.63 3.71 -4.95
CA VAL A 30 -4.04 2.36 -4.96
C VAL A 30 -5.14 1.31 -5.01
N VAL A 31 -6.15 1.41 -4.14
CA VAL A 31 -7.30 0.50 -4.15
C VAL A 31 -7.98 0.49 -5.53
N ARG A 32 -8.17 1.67 -6.13
CA ARG A 32 -8.72 1.80 -7.50
C ARG A 32 -7.84 1.15 -8.56
N ALA A 33 -6.51 1.25 -8.43
CA ALA A 33 -5.58 0.63 -9.36
C ALA A 33 -5.56 -0.91 -9.25
N LEU A 34 -5.83 -1.45 -8.05
CA LEU A 34 -5.85 -2.89 -7.80
C LEU A 34 -7.10 -3.58 -8.37
N GLY A 35 -8.23 -2.88 -8.46
CA GLY A 35 -9.33 -3.26 -9.36
C GLY A 35 -10.69 -3.52 -8.73
N ASN A 36 -10.86 -3.33 -7.41
CA ASN A 36 -12.17 -3.32 -6.74
C ASN A 36 -12.13 -2.51 -5.43
N THR A 37 -13.17 -1.70 -5.17
CA THR A 37 -13.28 -0.85 -3.96
C THR A 37 -13.88 -1.55 -2.74
N PHE A 38 -14.43 -2.75 -2.90
CA PHE A 38 -15.13 -3.45 -1.81
C PHE A 38 -14.44 -4.74 -1.35
N GLN A 39 -13.75 -5.44 -2.25
CA GLN A 39 -13.13 -6.73 -1.95
C GLN A 39 -11.74 -6.77 -2.57
N ILE A 40 -10.71 -6.75 -1.71
CA ILE A 40 -9.33 -7.00 -2.11
C ILE A 40 -9.21 -8.49 -2.38
N LYS A 41 -8.87 -8.88 -3.61
CA LYS A 41 -8.61 -10.30 -3.91
C LYS A 41 -7.31 -10.72 -3.21
N ALA A 42 -7.16 -11.99 -2.88
CA ALA A 42 -5.92 -12.51 -2.29
C ALA A 42 -4.65 -12.12 -3.08
N ILE A 43 -4.73 -12.07 -4.43
CA ILE A 43 -3.63 -11.65 -5.30
C ILE A 43 -3.30 -10.14 -5.22
N GLU A 44 -4.24 -9.33 -4.73
CA GLU A 44 -4.12 -7.87 -4.54
C GLU A 44 -3.77 -7.50 -3.09
N ALA A 45 -3.95 -8.42 -2.13
CA ALA A 45 -3.65 -8.20 -0.72
C ALA A 45 -2.16 -7.97 -0.45
N VAL A 46 -1.29 -8.79 -1.05
CA VAL A 46 0.18 -8.66 -0.92
C VAL A 46 0.69 -7.30 -1.41
N PRO A 47 0.37 -6.84 -2.65
CA PRO A 47 0.84 -5.53 -3.09
C PRO A 47 0.21 -4.38 -2.28
N CYS A 48 -1.01 -4.52 -1.79
CA CYS A 48 -1.63 -3.54 -0.88
C CYS A 48 -0.84 -3.40 0.44
N ALA A 49 -0.53 -4.52 1.08
CA ALA A 49 0.27 -4.55 2.31
C ALA A 49 1.67 -3.96 2.09
N LEU A 50 2.35 -4.36 1.02
CA LEU A 50 3.68 -3.83 0.68
C LEU A 50 3.67 -2.32 0.42
N TRP A 51 2.64 -1.79 -0.25
CA TRP A 51 2.50 -0.35 -0.43
C TRP A 51 2.48 0.38 0.91
N ILE A 52 1.62 -0.07 1.83
CA ILE A 52 1.46 0.57 3.15
C ILE A 52 2.77 0.52 3.94
N ILE A 53 3.42 -0.64 3.97
CA ILE A 53 4.72 -0.80 4.63
C ILE A 53 5.73 0.17 4.04
N CYS A 54 5.88 0.22 2.72
CA CYS A 54 6.87 1.09 2.10
C CYS A 54 6.65 2.58 2.40
N VAL A 55 5.40 3.04 2.53
CA VAL A 55 5.11 4.46 2.79
C VAL A 55 5.14 4.84 4.26
N SER A 56 4.86 3.92 5.19
CA SER A 56 4.74 4.25 6.62
C SER A 56 5.41 3.27 7.61
N TYR A 57 6.35 2.42 7.20
CA TYR A 57 7.01 1.45 8.10
C TYR A 57 7.68 2.06 9.34
N ARG A 58 8.05 3.35 9.30
CA ARG A 58 8.66 4.07 10.43
C ARG A 58 7.66 4.43 11.53
N GLU A 59 6.37 4.30 11.25
CA GLU A 59 5.27 4.59 12.16
C GLU A 59 4.37 3.35 12.20
N PRO A 60 4.72 2.33 13.01
CA PRO A 60 4.05 1.04 12.99
C PRO A 60 2.54 1.09 13.22
N GLU A 61 2.11 1.97 14.11
CA GLU A 61 0.70 2.21 14.42
C GLU A 61 -0.05 2.75 13.19
N GLU A 62 0.49 3.76 12.52
CA GLU A 62 -0.07 4.34 11.29
C GLU A 62 -0.10 3.30 10.15
N CYS A 63 0.91 2.44 10.06
CA CYS A 63 0.92 1.30 9.12
C CYS A 63 -0.29 0.37 9.32
N LEU A 64 -0.59 0.02 10.58
CA LEU A 64 -1.73 -0.83 10.90
C LEU A 64 -3.07 -0.11 10.69
N ILE A 65 -3.18 1.17 11.09
CA ILE A 65 -4.38 2.00 10.87
C ILE A 65 -4.70 2.10 9.38
N ARG A 66 -3.68 2.30 8.53
CA ARG A 66 -3.84 2.29 7.07
C ARG A 66 -4.29 0.93 6.56
N GLY A 67 -3.70 -0.16 7.05
CA GLY A 67 -4.04 -1.53 6.68
C GLY A 67 -5.50 -1.87 6.89
N VAL A 68 -6.03 -1.58 8.08
CA VAL A 68 -7.43 -1.88 8.43
C VAL A 68 -8.43 -0.99 7.66
N ASN A 69 -8.01 0.19 7.21
CA ASN A 69 -8.86 1.13 6.48
C ASN A 69 -8.89 0.91 4.96
N MET A 70 -8.14 -0.06 4.40
CA MET A 70 -8.15 -0.32 2.96
C MET A 70 -9.43 -0.98 2.42
N GLY A 71 -10.28 -1.51 3.31
CA GLY A 71 -11.50 -2.22 2.93
C GLY A 71 -11.23 -3.62 2.36
N GLY A 72 -12.30 -4.41 2.19
CA GLY A 72 -12.19 -5.80 1.75
C GLY A 72 -11.64 -6.74 2.81
N ASP A 73 -10.56 -7.46 2.49
CA ASP A 73 -9.91 -8.49 3.31
C ASP A 73 -8.89 -7.85 4.28
N THR A 74 -9.41 -7.00 5.17
CA THR A 74 -8.61 -6.10 6.01
C THR A 74 -7.85 -6.81 7.11
N ASP A 75 -8.39 -7.91 7.64
CA ASP A 75 -7.72 -8.77 8.62
C ASP A 75 -6.48 -9.43 8.01
N THR A 76 -6.59 -9.99 6.81
CA THR A 76 -5.45 -10.59 6.10
C THR A 76 -4.38 -9.55 5.75
N VAL A 77 -4.79 -8.38 5.24
CA VAL A 77 -3.87 -7.28 4.92
C VAL A 77 -3.18 -6.74 6.18
N ALA A 78 -3.93 -6.48 7.25
CA ALA A 78 -3.38 -5.99 8.51
C ALA A 78 -2.45 -7.02 9.18
N ALA A 79 -2.76 -8.32 9.09
CA ALA A 79 -1.88 -9.37 9.59
C ALA A 79 -0.53 -9.40 8.86
N MET A 80 -0.52 -9.26 7.53
CA MET A 80 0.73 -9.17 6.76
C MET A 80 1.55 -7.94 7.14
N ILE A 81 0.90 -6.78 7.27
CA ILE A 81 1.54 -5.53 7.69
C ILE A 81 2.13 -5.69 9.09
N GLY A 82 1.34 -6.16 10.05
CA GLY A 82 1.76 -6.34 11.44
C GLY A 82 2.95 -7.29 11.59
N ASN A 83 2.96 -8.41 10.86
CA ASN A 83 4.08 -9.34 10.88
C ASN A 83 5.38 -8.70 10.36
N ILE A 84 5.32 -7.99 9.24
CA ILE A 84 6.52 -7.40 8.62
C ILE A 84 7.01 -6.22 9.45
N VAL A 85 6.13 -5.30 9.81
CA VAL A 85 6.50 -4.11 10.59
C VAL A 85 6.94 -4.50 12.00
N GLY A 86 6.30 -5.51 12.61
CA GLY A 86 6.73 -6.06 13.90
C GLY A 86 8.14 -6.65 13.85
N ALA A 87 8.53 -7.27 12.73
CA ALA A 87 9.88 -7.78 12.53
C ALA A 87 10.94 -6.71 12.22
N LEU A 88 10.52 -5.49 11.85
CA LEU A 88 11.40 -4.35 11.57
C LEU A 88 11.70 -3.49 12.81
N ASN A 89 10.99 -3.73 13.92
CA ASN A 89 11.23 -3.08 15.21
C ASN A 89 12.08 -3.95 16.13
#